data_AF-A0A1H4VJT7-F1
#
_entry.id   AF-A0A1H4VJT7-F1
#
_cell.length_a   1.000
_cell.length_b   1.000
_cell.length_c   1.000
_cell.angle_alpha   90.00
_cell.angle_beta   90.00
_cell.angle_gamma   90.00
#
_symmetry.space_group_name_H-M   'P 1'
#
loop_
_entity.id
_entity.type
_entity.pdbx_description
1 polymer ?
#
loop_
_entity_poly.entity_id
_entity_poly.type
_entity_poly.pdbx_seq_one_letter_code
_entity_poly.pdbx_strand_id
1 'polypeptide(L)'
;MKIAVTGGTGYVGAHTALALLADGHTVRLLVLPTETPDALLAAAAGEAARIEPVVGGMQMIDVRDVAAVHAAAMHPGRGPRRYVCGGELVEFNQLNDVLEHSSGRRIRRIPLSGSAFRMIGRIADVIGRLTHLSPGLGYEAAWLLTSATPTDDSRTRDELGLTWRPARAALAATFA
;
A
#
# COMPACT_ATOMS: atom_id res chain seq x y z
N MET A 1 -26.37 4.83 5.96
CA MET A 1 -27.14 5.10 4.71
C MET A 1 -26.95 3.97 3.69
N LYS A 2 -27.67 3.92 2.55
CA LYS A 2 -27.43 2.92 1.50
C LYS A 2 -26.29 3.39 0.57
N ILE A 3 -25.20 2.63 0.48
CA ILE A 3 -23.98 2.97 -0.27
C ILE A 3 -23.65 1.84 -1.24
N ALA A 4 -23.41 2.18 -2.52
CA ALA A 4 -22.93 1.22 -3.51
C ALA A 4 -21.39 1.26 -3.57
N VAL A 5 -20.73 0.10 -3.54
CA VAL A 5 -19.28 -0.04 -3.67
C VAL A 5 -18.96 -0.87 -4.91
N THR A 6 -18.25 -0.26 -5.86
CA THR A 6 -17.74 -0.93 -7.06
C THR A 6 -16.31 -1.37 -6.83
N GLY A 7 -15.99 -2.64 -7.11
CA GLY A 7 -14.69 -3.23 -6.78
C GLY A 7 -14.54 -3.63 -5.30
N GLY A 8 -15.65 -3.88 -4.60
CA GLY A 8 -15.66 -4.28 -3.19
C GLY A 8 -15.02 -5.64 -2.90
N THR A 9 -14.70 -6.41 -3.93
CA THR A 9 -13.94 -7.68 -3.87
C THR A 9 -12.42 -7.48 -3.95
N GLY A 10 -11.95 -6.29 -4.35
CA GLY A 10 -10.54 -5.95 -4.39
C GLY A 10 -9.97 -5.59 -3.01
N TYR A 11 -8.65 -5.46 -2.90
CA TYR A 11 -7.93 -5.23 -1.64
C TYR A 11 -8.50 -4.05 -0.84
N VAL A 12 -8.47 -2.83 -1.41
CA VAL A 12 -9.01 -1.63 -0.72
C VAL A 12 -10.53 -1.68 -0.59
N GLY A 13 -11.22 -2.18 -1.61
CA GLY A 13 -12.68 -2.21 -1.67
C GLY A 13 -13.30 -3.08 -0.57
N ALA A 14 -12.69 -4.23 -0.27
CA ALA A 14 -13.18 -5.15 0.76
C ALA A 14 -13.09 -4.52 2.16
N HIS A 15 -11.93 -3.95 2.50
CA HIS A 15 -11.77 -3.24 3.77
C HIS A 15 -12.68 -2.02 3.87
N THR A 16 -12.89 -1.29 2.77
CA THR A 16 -13.81 -0.16 2.71
C THR A 16 -15.25 -0.59 2.95
N ALA A 17 -15.71 -1.66 2.31
CA ALA A 17 -17.06 -2.20 2.52
C ALA A 17 -17.28 -2.62 3.98
N LEU A 18 -16.28 -3.28 4.58
CA LEU A 18 -16.35 -3.68 5.99
C LEU A 18 -16.40 -2.48 6.93
N ALA A 19 -15.58 -1.45 6.70
CA ALA A 19 -15.59 -0.23 7.51
C ALA A 19 -16.94 0.50 7.41
N LEU A 20 -17.53 0.58 6.21
CA LEU A 20 -18.86 1.18 6.01
C LEU A 20 -19.95 0.42 6.77
N LEU A 21 -19.91 -0.91 6.79
CA LEU A 21 -20.83 -1.73 7.57
C LEU A 21 -20.66 -1.51 9.08
N ALA A 22 -19.42 -1.45 9.56
CA ALA A 22 -19.11 -1.21 10.97
C ALA A 22 -19.59 0.18 11.44
N ASP A 23 -19.56 1.17 10.55
CA ASP A 23 -20.06 2.53 10.78
C ASP A 23 -21.59 2.66 10.62
N GLY A 24 -22.31 1.53 10.50
CA GLY A 24 -23.77 1.48 10.48
C GLY A 24 -24.40 1.78 9.11
N HIS A 25 -23.61 1.78 8.03
CA HIS A 25 -24.14 1.92 6.67
C HIS A 25 -24.65 0.59 6.12
N THR A 26 -25.56 0.65 5.17
CA THR A 26 -26.01 -0.48 4.36
C THR A 26 -25.22 -0.48 3.06
N VAL A 27 -24.44 -1.52 2.79
CA VAL A 27 -23.56 -1.58 1.62
C VAL A 27 -24.16 -2.50 0.54
N ARG A 28 -24.09 -2.08 -0.72
CA ARG A 28 -24.41 -2.91 -1.90
C ARG A 28 -23.16 -3.06 -2.75
N LEU A 29 -22.71 -4.30 -2.97
CA LEU A 29 -21.52 -4.59 -3.76
C LEU A 29 -21.89 -4.85 -5.22
N LEU A 30 -21.07 -4.33 -6.13
CA LEU A 30 -21.01 -4.78 -7.52
C LEU A 30 -19.85 -5.77 -7.65
N VAL A 31 -20.17 -7.03 -7.96
CA VAL A 31 -19.23 -8.14 -8.12
C VAL A 31 -19.23 -8.55 -9.59
N LEU A 32 -18.05 -8.72 -10.19
CA LEU A 32 -17.93 -9.17 -11.58
C LEU A 32 -18.26 -10.67 -11.68
N PRO A 33 -18.95 -11.14 -12.74
CA PRO A 33 -19.34 -12.55 -12.89
C PRO A 33 -18.17 -13.54 -12.93
N THR A 34 -16.95 -13.05 -13.21
CA THR A 34 -15.72 -13.85 -13.35
C THR A 34 -14.85 -13.89 -12.10
N GLU A 35 -15.26 -13.25 -11.01
CA GLU A 35 -14.50 -13.21 -9.76
C GLU A 35 -15.02 -14.30 -8.79
N THR A 36 -14.17 -15.30 -8.51
CA THR A 36 -14.37 -16.21 -7.38
C THR A 36 -13.68 -15.65 -6.12
N PRO A 37 -14.22 -15.90 -4.91
CA PRO A 37 -13.62 -15.41 -3.65
C PRO A 37 -12.25 -16.00 -3.25
N ASP A 38 -11.62 -16.82 -4.09
CA ASP A 38 -10.46 -17.66 -3.71
C ASP A 38 -9.10 -17.12 -4.18
N ALA A 39 -9.05 -15.94 -4.81
CA ALA A 39 -7.81 -15.36 -5.35
C ALA A 39 -6.77 -14.93 -4.27
N LEU A 40 -7.12 -15.01 -2.98
CA LEU A 40 -6.31 -14.51 -1.87
C LEU A 40 -5.12 -15.43 -1.49
N LEU A 41 -5.12 -16.71 -1.91
CA LEU A 41 -4.10 -17.69 -1.51
C LEU A 41 -2.96 -17.91 -2.53
N ALA A 42 -3.10 -17.43 -3.77
CA ALA A 42 -2.11 -17.70 -4.83
C ALA A 42 -0.91 -16.73 -4.83
N ALA A 43 -1.00 -15.58 -4.14
CA ALA A 43 0.03 -14.55 -4.15
C ALA A 43 1.16 -14.76 -3.10
N ALA A 44 1.09 -15.81 -2.28
CA ALA A 44 1.97 -16.01 -1.13
C ALA A 44 2.95 -17.20 -1.27
N ALA A 45 3.23 -17.67 -2.50
CA ALA A 45 4.11 -18.81 -2.72
C ALA A 45 5.49 -18.42 -3.28
N GLY A 46 6.42 -18.11 -2.37
CA GLY A 46 7.82 -18.56 -2.40
C GLY A 46 8.82 -17.89 -3.36
N GLU A 47 9.76 -17.12 -2.79
CA GLU A 47 11.21 -17.31 -3.01
C GLU A 47 12.05 -16.47 -2.02
N ALA A 48 13.33 -16.85 -1.85
CA ALA A 48 14.28 -16.13 -1.02
C ALA A 48 14.65 -14.76 -1.62
N ALA A 49 13.98 -13.69 -1.21
CA ALA A 49 14.23 -12.36 -1.75
C ALA A 49 15.62 -11.83 -1.34
N ARG A 50 16.48 -11.54 -2.34
CA ARG A 50 17.58 -10.60 -2.17
C ARG A 50 17.01 -9.19 -2.30
N ILE A 51 17.03 -8.44 -1.20
CA ILE A 51 16.50 -7.06 -1.17
C ILE A 51 17.68 -6.10 -1.22
N GLU A 52 17.72 -5.26 -2.25
CA GLU A 52 18.72 -4.21 -2.39
C GLU A 52 18.28 -2.98 -1.58
N PRO A 53 18.99 -2.59 -0.50
CA PRO A 53 18.69 -1.38 0.25
C PRO A 53 18.99 -0.16 -0.61
N VAL A 54 17.93 0.57 -0.90
CA VAL A 54 17.98 1.88 -1.53
C VAL A 54 17.93 2.91 -0.41
N VAL A 55 18.74 3.98 -0.52
CA VAL A 55 18.56 5.17 0.32
C VAL A 55 17.29 5.86 -0.15
N GLY A 56 16.21 5.65 0.59
CA GLY A 56 14.85 6.01 0.23
C GLY A 56 13.82 5.40 1.19
N GLY A 57 12.58 5.87 1.11
CA GLY A 57 11.49 5.40 1.95
C GLY A 57 10.20 5.26 1.15
N MET A 58 9.16 4.75 1.79
CA MET A 58 7.82 4.69 1.21
C MET A 58 6.81 5.25 2.21
N GLN A 59 5.87 6.05 1.71
CA GLN A 59 4.66 6.35 2.46
C GLN A 59 3.86 5.06 2.59
N MET A 60 3.68 4.61 3.82
CA MET A 60 2.99 3.38 4.16
C MET A 60 1.79 3.73 5.03
N ILE A 61 0.61 3.30 4.59
CA ILE A 61 -0.63 3.41 5.37
C ILE A 61 -1.34 2.07 5.41
N ASP A 62 -1.89 1.75 6.58
CA ASP A 62 -2.73 0.56 6.74
C ASP A 62 -4.03 0.74 5.94
N VAL A 63 -4.39 -0.27 5.14
CA VAL A 63 -5.61 -0.25 4.32
C VAL A 63 -6.89 -0.08 5.16
N ARG A 64 -6.87 -0.51 6.43
CA ARG A 64 -7.98 -0.32 7.37
C ARG A 64 -8.15 1.14 7.77
N ASP A 65 -7.08 1.93 7.80
CA ASP A 65 -7.17 3.38 8.02
C ASP A 65 -7.72 4.10 6.80
N VAL A 66 -7.30 3.70 5.60
CA VAL A 66 -7.89 4.19 4.34
C VAL A 66 -9.39 3.90 4.29
N ALA A 67 -9.80 2.70 4.70
CA ALA A 67 -11.20 2.31 4.80
C ALA A 67 -11.97 3.17 5.82
N ALA A 68 -11.36 3.46 6.98
CA ALA A 68 -11.95 4.35 7.98
C ALA A 68 -12.15 5.78 7.45
N VAL A 69 -11.20 6.30 6.67
CA VAL A 69 -11.35 7.60 5.98
C VAL A 69 -12.54 7.59 5.03
N HIS A 70 -12.69 6.53 4.23
CA HIS A 70 -13.84 6.40 3.33
C HIS A 70 -15.17 6.36 4.11
N ALA A 71 -15.23 5.63 5.22
CA ALA A 71 -16.43 5.58 6.06
C ALA A 71 -16.76 6.94 6.68
N ALA A 72 -15.78 7.58 7.33
CA ALA A 72 -15.94 8.89 7.95
C ALA A 72 -16.31 9.98 6.95
N ALA A 73 -15.86 9.89 5.70
CA ALA A 73 -16.18 10.84 4.64
C ALA A 73 -17.64 10.72 4.12
N MET A 74 -18.32 9.58 4.34
CA MET A 74 -19.66 9.31 3.81
C MET A 74 -20.77 9.94 4.67
N HIS A 75 -20.66 11.25 4.92
CA HIS A 75 -21.62 12.05 5.67
C HIS A 75 -22.22 13.15 4.77
N PRO A 76 -23.57 13.27 4.67
CA PRO A 76 -24.23 14.31 3.91
C PRO A 76 -23.84 15.73 4.36
N GLY A 77 -23.92 16.71 3.47
CA GLY A 77 -23.77 18.12 3.80
C GLY A 77 -22.32 18.63 3.92
N ARG A 78 -21.30 17.78 3.76
CA ARG A 78 -19.88 18.19 3.82
C ARG A 78 -19.29 18.67 2.49
N GLY A 79 -20.00 18.48 1.38
CA GLY A 79 -19.57 18.85 0.03
C GLY A 79 -18.39 18.00 -0.48
N PRO A 80 -17.84 18.32 -1.67
CA PRO A 80 -16.67 17.63 -2.20
C PRO A 80 -15.43 17.91 -1.34
N ARG A 81 -14.73 16.85 -0.93
CA ARG A 81 -13.49 16.90 -0.15
C ARG A 81 -12.42 16.04 -0.80
N ARG A 82 -11.15 16.41 -0.60
CA ARG A 82 -9.98 15.62 -0.98
C ARG A 82 -9.20 15.34 0.29
N TYR A 83 -9.08 14.07 0.63
CA TYR A 83 -8.34 13.60 1.80
C TYR A 83 -7.11 12.86 1.31
N VAL A 84 -5.95 13.30 1.79
CA VAL A 84 -4.67 12.61 1.56
C VAL A 84 -4.47 11.61 2.68
N CYS A 85 -4.13 10.38 2.32
CA CYS A 85 -3.86 9.29 3.25
C CYS A 85 -2.36 8.99 3.19
N GLY A 86 -1.55 9.84 3.82
CA GLY A 86 -0.09 9.76 3.76
C GLY A 86 0.49 8.62 4.60
N GLY A 87 0.00 8.48 5.83
CA GLY A 87 0.47 7.44 6.74
C GLY A 87 1.85 7.77 7.31
N GLU A 88 2.73 6.78 7.35
CA GLU A 88 4.08 6.91 7.89
C GLU A 88 5.12 6.72 6.78
N LEU A 89 6.13 7.62 6.74
CA LEU A 89 7.30 7.39 5.89
C LEU A 89 8.15 6.29 6.54
N VAL A 90 8.14 5.11 5.95
CA VAL A 90 8.97 3.98 6.39
C VAL A 90 10.18 3.87 5.50
N GLU A 91 11.36 3.92 6.11
CA GLU A 91 12.63 3.71 5.42
C GLU A 91 12.80 2.24 5.01
N PHE A 92 13.48 1.96 3.90
CA PHE A 92 13.74 0.58 3.47
C PHE A 92 14.47 -0.26 4.52
N ASN A 93 15.36 0.35 5.29
CA ASN A 93 16.04 -0.34 6.39
C ASN A 93 15.06 -0.79 7.47
N GLN A 94 14.08 0.04 7.82
CA GLN A 94 13.06 -0.30 8.80
C GLN A 94 12.13 -1.40 8.27
N LEU A 95 11.80 -1.36 6.97
CA LEU A 95 11.04 -2.43 6.33
C LEU A 95 11.81 -3.77 6.36
N ASN A 96 13.11 -3.74 6.00
CA ASN A 96 13.98 -4.91 6.07
C ASN A 96 14.08 -5.46 7.51
N ASP A 97 14.19 -4.59 8.52
CA ASP A 97 14.21 -5.02 9.92
C ASP A 97 12.92 -5.77 10.31
N VAL A 98 11.76 -5.27 9.86
CA VAL A 98 10.46 -5.96 10.10
C VAL A 98 10.42 -7.30 9.38
N LEU A 99 10.84 -7.34 8.12
CA LEU A 99 10.86 -8.57 7.33
C LEU A 99 11.80 -9.63 7.91
N GLU A 100 13.00 -9.25 8.35
CA GLU A 100 13.94 -10.18 9.00
C GLU A 100 13.34 -10.75 10.29
N HIS A 101 12.67 -9.91 11.08
CA HIS A 101 12.07 -10.30 12.35
C HIS A 101 10.87 -11.23 12.16
N SER A 102 9.97 -10.91 11.22
CA SER A 102 8.76 -11.71 10.97
C SER A 102 9.05 -13.01 10.20
N SER A 103 9.98 -12.99 9.23
CA SER A 103 10.28 -14.18 8.41
C SER A 103 11.31 -15.12 9.04
N GLY A 104 12.07 -14.69 10.05
CA GLY A 104 13.18 -15.44 10.63
C GLY A 104 14.39 -15.62 9.69
N ARG A 105 14.41 -14.93 8.54
CA ARG A 105 15.46 -15.04 7.53
C ARG A 105 16.38 -13.83 7.61
N ARG A 106 17.70 -14.06 7.46
CA ARG A 106 18.67 -12.97 7.31
C ARG A 106 18.62 -12.40 5.90
N ILE A 107 18.38 -11.09 5.77
CA ILE A 107 18.35 -10.34 4.52
C ILE A 107 19.72 -9.66 4.34
N ARG A 108 20.45 -10.04 3.28
CA ARG A 108 21.75 -9.43 2.98
C ARG A 108 21.57 -8.07 2.32
N ARG A 109 21.92 -7.01 3.04
CA ARG A 109 21.84 -5.61 2.63
C ARG A 109 23.06 -5.22 1.78
N ILE A 110 22.85 -4.78 0.53
CA ILE A 110 23.91 -4.27 -0.37
C ILE A 110 23.67 -2.78 -0.66
N PRO A 111 24.51 -1.86 -0.15
CA PRO A 111 24.25 -0.43 -0.27
C PRO A 111 24.30 0.04 -1.72
N LEU A 112 23.22 0.68 -2.19
CA LEU A 112 23.10 1.22 -3.54
C LEU A 112 22.77 2.72 -3.51
N SER A 113 23.45 3.51 -4.33
CA SER A 113 23.12 4.93 -4.47
C SER A 113 21.80 5.10 -5.25
N GLY A 114 21.04 6.15 -4.93
CA GLY A 114 19.78 6.41 -5.63
C GLY A 114 19.94 6.63 -7.14
N SER A 115 21.09 7.14 -7.60
CA SER A 115 21.40 7.28 -9.02
C SER A 115 21.64 5.94 -9.70
N ALA A 116 22.37 5.01 -9.07
CA ALA A 116 22.57 3.67 -9.57
C ALA A 116 21.25 2.89 -9.63
N PHE A 117 20.40 3.02 -8.60
CA PHE A 117 19.08 2.41 -8.58
C PHE A 117 18.18 2.91 -9.72
N ARG A 118 18.15 4.22 -9.94
CA ARG A 118 17.42 4.81 -11.08
C ARG A 118 17.98 4.35 -12.42
N MET A 119 19.30 4.17 -12.55
CA MET A 119 19.91 3.66 -13.78
C MET A 119 19.47 2.21 -14.06
N ILE A 120 19.45 1.35 -13.03
CA ILE A 120 18.92 -0.02 -13.13
C ILE A 120 17.45 0.01 -13.58
N GLY A 121 16.62 0.89 -12.98
CA GLY A 121 15.23 1.07 -13.38
C GLY A 121 15.07 1.45 -14.87
N ARG A 122 15.92 2.33 -15.42
CA ARG A 122 15.90 2.68 -16.86
C ARG A 122 16.25 1.49 -17.75
N ILE A 123 17.23 0.69 -17.34
CA ILE A 123 17.63 -0.51 -18.09
C ILE A 123 16.48 -1.53 -18.06
N ALA A 124 15.83 -1.71 -16.90
CA ALA A 124 14.66 -2.57 -16.76
C ALA A 124 13.50 -2.13 -17.66
N ASP A 125 13.21 -0.83 -17.79
CA ASP A 125 12.18 -0.32 -18.70
C ASP A 125 12.50 -0.62 -20.18
N VAL A 126 13.78 -0.57 -20.56
CA VAL A 126 14.23 -0.92 -21.92
C VAL A 126 14.08 -2.41 -22.19
N ILE A 127 14.45 -3.26 -21.24
CA ILE A 127 14.34 -4.73 -21.36
C ILE A 127 12.88 -5.18 -21.31
N GLY A 128 12.05 -4.57 -20.45
CA GLY A 128 10.61 -4.86 -20.35
C GLY A 128 9.87 -4.58 -21.65
N ARG A 129 10.26 -3.54 -22.40
CA ARG A 129 9.76 -3.27 -23.76
C ARG A 129 10.07 -4.40 -24.75
N LEU A 130 11.14 -5.16 -24.53
CA LEU A 130 11.59 -6.23 -25.40
C LEU A 130 11.07 -7.61 -24.97
N THR A 131 10.71 -7.80 -23.70
CA THR A 131 10.50 -9.14 -23.12
C THR A 131 9.10 -9.39 -22.56
N HIS A 132 8.15 -8.44 -22.63
CA HIS A 132 6.78 -8.52 -22.06
C HIS A 132 6.71 -8.87 -20.55
N LEU A 133 7.84 -9.15 -19.90
CA LEU A 133 7.97 -9.23 -18.45
C LEU A 133 7.84 -7.82 -17.91
N SER A 134 6.76 -7.55 -17.19
CA SER A 134 6.61 -6.29 -16.46
C SER A 134 7.64 -6.27 -15.33
N PRO A 135 8.68 -5.43 -15.40
CA PRO A 135 9.62 -5.34 -14.30
C PRO A 135 8.88 -4.64 -13.17
N GLY A 136 8.71 -5.30 -12.03
CA GLY A 136 8.11 -4.69 -10.83
C GLY A 136 8.88 -3.45 -10.30
N LEU A 137 9.98 -3.07 -10.95
CA LEU A 137 10.91 -2.00 -10.59
C LEU A 137 11.41 -1.26 -11.87
N GLY A 138 10.55 -0.43 -12.47
CA GLY A 138 10.93 0.51 -13.54
C GLY A 138 11.59 1.80 -13.03
N TYR A 139 11.98 2.71 -13.93
CA TYR A 139 12.58 3.99 -13.53
C TYR A 139 11.66 4.83 -12.64
N GLU A 140 10.35 4.85 -12.94
CA GLU A 140 9.38 5.63 -12.17
C GLU A 140 9.27 5.13 -10.72
N ALA A 141 9.18 3.81 -10.53
CA ALA A 141 9.23 3.21 -9.20
C ALA A 141 10.54 3.56 -8.51
N ALA A 142 11.69 3.40 -9.19
CA ALA A 142 12.99 3.75 -8.62
C ALA A 142 13.12 5.24 -8.25
N TRP A 143 12.54 6.12 -9.04
CA TRP A 143 12.50 7.56 -8.77
C TRP A 143 11.64 7.86 -7.55
N LEU A 144 10.39 7.36 -7.49
CA LEU A 144 9.48 7.55 -6.35
C LEU A 144 10.08 7.06 -5.04
N LEU A 145 10.73 5.90 -5.06
CA LEU A 145 11.39 5.33 -3.88
C LEU A 145 12.59 6.16 -3.40
N THR A 146 13.33 6.78 -4.33
CA THR A 146 14.53 7.60 -4.01
C THR A 146 14.24 9.07 -3.78
N SER A 147 13.01 9.53 -4.06
CA SER A 147 12.55 10.92 -3.88
C SER A 147 11.50 11.05 -2.78
N ALA A 148 11.21 9.98 -2.05
CA ALA A 148 10.16 9.94 -1.06
C ALA A 148 10.32 11.04 -0.01
N THR A 149 9.25 11.82 0.16
CA THR A 149 9.15 12.89 1.13
C THR A 149 7.96 12.62 2.05
N PRO A 150 8.02 13.03 3.32
CA PRO A 150 6.86 13.02 4.21
C PRO A 150 5.68 13.73 3.56
N THR A 151 4.53 13.08 3.54
CA THR A 151 3.29 13.69 3.04
C THR A 151 2.51 14.30 4.20
N ASP A 152 2.01 15.52 4.03
CA ASP A 152 1.14 16.14 5.02
C ASP A 152 -0.32 15.67 4.84
N ASP A 153 -0.79 14.90 5.82
CA ASP A 153 -2.15 14.40 5.92
C ASP A 153 -2.90 14.92 7.16
N SER A 154 -2.37 15.96 7.81
CA SER A 154 -2.96 16.58 9.02
C SER A 154 -4.44 16.89 8.82
N ARG A 155 -4.79 17.48 7.68
CA ARG A 155 -6.18 17.77 7.31
C ARG A 155 -7.11 16.55 7.41
N THR A 156 -6.67 15.39 6.94
CA THR A 156 -7.49 14.17 6.96
C THR A 156 -7.71 13.72 8.40
N ARG A 157 -6.66 13.75 9.23
CA ARG A 157 -6.71 13.36 10.63
C ARG A 157 -7.59 14.30 11.45
N ASP A 158 -7.41 15.61 11.26
CA ASP A 158 -8.10 16.64 12.03
C ASP A 158 -9.60 16.74 11.65
N GLU A 159 -9.93 16.72 10.35
CA GLU A 159 -11.32 16.87 9.90
C GLU A 159 -12.18 15.60 10.13
N LEU A 160 -11.56 14.42 10.21
CA LEU A 160 -12.25 13.13 10.37
C LEU A 160 -12.04 12.52 11.77
N GLY A 161 -11.20 13.11 12.61
CA GLY A 161 -10.91 12.60 13.96
C GLY A 161 -10.20 11.24 13.95
N LEU A 162 -9.31 11.00 12.98
CA LEU A 162 -8.64 9.73 12.77
C LEU A 162 -7.16 9.78 13.15
N THR A 163 -6.63 8.65 13.62
CA THR A 163 -5.21 8.44 13.89
C THR A 163 -4.73 7.17 13.20
N TRP A 164 -3.57 7.24 12.56
CA TRP A 164 -3.02 6.09 11.82
C TRP A 164 -2.48 5.02 12.75
N ARG A 165 -2.70 3.76 12.36
CA ARG A 165 -2.02 2.63 12.97
C ARG A 165 -0.54 2.68 12.59
N PRO A 166 0.38 2.27 13.49
CA PRO A 166 1.81 2.22 13.18
C PRO A 166 2.08 1.30 12.00
N ALA A 167 2.84 1.77 11.00
CA ALA A 167 3.09 1.00 9.79
C ALA A 167 3.85 -0.31 10.10
N ARG A 168 4.75 -0.27 11.09
CA ARG A 168 5.45 -1.47 11.59
C ARG A 168 4.50 -2.58 12.05
N ALA A 169 3.45 -2.24 12.78
CA ALA A 169 2.49 -3.22 13.29
C ALA A 169 1.67 -3.84 12.15
N ALA A 170 1.27 -3.02 11.18
CA ALA A 170 0.58 -3.48 9.98
C ALA A 170 1.48 -4.42 9.14
N LEU A 171 2.74 -4.04 8.91
CA LEU A 171 3.72 -4.87 8.20
C LEU A 171 3.94 -6.21 8.90
N ALA A 172 4.16 -6.21 10.21
CA ALA A 172 4.35 -7.43 10.98
C ALA A 172 3.15 -8.38 10.90
N ALA A 173 1.92 -7.84 10.93
CA ALA A 173 0.70 -8.64 10.82
C ALA A 173 0.50 -9.28 9.45
N THR A 174 1.05 -8.69 8.38
CA THR A 174 0.98 -9.25 7.01
C THR A 174 1.94 -10.41 6.79
N PHE A 175 3.06 -10.44 7.52
CA PHE A 175 4.12 -11.45 7.38
C PHE A 175 4.17 -12.47 8.53
N ALA A 176 3.20 -12.44 9.44
CA ALA A 176 3.00 -13.43 10.50
C ALA A 176 2.18 -14.62 9.99
#